data_AF-A0A0F7K0D7-F1
#
_entry.id   AF-A0A0F7K0D7-F1
#
_cell.length_a   1.000
_cell.length_b   1.000
_cell.length_c   1.000
_cell.angle_alpha   90.00
_cell.angle_beta   90.00
_cell.angle_gamma   90.00
#
_symmetry.space_group_name_H-M   'P 1'
#
loop_
_entity.id
_entity.type
_entity.pdbx_description
1 polymer ?
#
loop_
_entity_poly.entity_id
_entity_poly.type
_entity_poly.pdbx_seq_one_letter_code
_entity_poly.pdbx_strand_id
1 'polypeptide(L)'
;MEGEDSDLIKLREIVFTELHPDPAQAQSAASMLEGIDGILEVHAETRLLLKVRYHVLKVSLEQIETALIDCGFHLSSKLIYKVARALYYYTEENQRANNGCSSEDHNCTRKIFINRYQQKTHGCADPRPEHWRKYL
;
A
#
# COMPACT_ATOMS: atom_id res chain seq x y z
N MET A 1 26.65 4.27 12.22
CA MET A 1 25.80 3.29 11.52
C MET A 1 24.30 3.49 11.79
N GLU A 2 23.85 4.18 12.85
CA GLU A 2 22.41 4.45 13.10
C GLU A 2 21.77 5.55 12.22
N GLY A 3 22.57 6.35 11.50
CA GLY A 3 22.06 7.47 10.69
C GLY A 3 21.54 7.06 9.30
N GLU A 4 22.13 6.04 8.67
CA GLU A 4 21.76 5.64 7.31
C GLU A 4 20.39 4.95 7.27
N ASP A 5 20.08 4.11 8.27
CA ASP A 5 18.76 3.47 8.38
C ASP A 5 17.65 4.52 8.54
N SER A 6 17.89 5.59 9.30
CA SER A 6 16.91 6.67 9.49
C SER A 6 16.57 7.39 8.18
N ASP A 7 17.52 7.55 7.27
CA ASP A 7 17.28 8.18 5.97
C ASP A 7 16.52 7.27 5.01
N LEU A 8 16.54 5.96 5.22
CA LEU A 8 15.79 4.98 4.44
C LEU A 8 14.35 4.81 4.96
N ILE A 9 14.09 5.14 6.22
CA ILE A 9 12.74 5.12 6.79
C ILE A 9 12.00 6.41 6.47
N LYS A 10 10.86 6.29 5.79
CA LYS A 10 9.97 7.41 5.47
C LYS A 10 8.71 7.34 6.31
N LEU A 11 8.24 8.52 6.73
CA LEU A 11 6.93 8.72 7.32
C LEU A 11 6.12 9.62 6.38
N ARG A 12 4.96 9.13 5.92
CA ARG A 12 4.10 9.85 4.98
C ARG A 12 2.65 9.80 5.43
N GLU A 13 1.93 10.84 5.02
CA GLU A 13 0.49 10.98 5.21
C GLU A 13 -0.22 10.71 3.89
N ILE A 14 -1.19 9.81 3.92
CA ILE A 14 -2.08 9.48 2.81
C ILE A 14 -3.47 9.97 3.18
N VAL A 15 -3.98 10.93 2.39
CA VAL A 15 -5.29 11.53 2.60
C VAL A 15 -6.30 10.94 1.63
N PHE A 16 -7.44 10.48 2.14
CA PHE A 16 -8.54 9.92 1.37
C PHE A 16 -9.61 10.98 1.03
N THR A 17 -10.41 10.68 0.02
CA THR A 17 -11.57 11.48 -0.39
C THR A 17 -12.77 11.17 0.50
N GLU A 18 -13.56 12.19 0.86
CA GLU A 18 -14.76 12.04 1.69
C GLU A 18 -15.87 11.21 1.01
N LEU A 19 -15.98 11.31 -0.31
CA LEU A 19 -17.00 10.63 -1.11
C LEU A 19 -16.54 9.20 -1.48
N HIS A 20 -16.80 8.25 -0.60
CA HIS A 20 -16.52 6.83 -0.81
C HIS A 20 -17.52 5.96 -0.03
N PRO A 21 -17.88 4.74 -0.51
CA PRO A 21 -18.84 3.85 0.17
C PRO A 21 -18.38 3.40 1.56
N ASP A 22 -17.07 3.27 1.78
CA ASP A 22 -16.48 3.03 3.11
C ASP A 22 -16.28 4.37 3.85
N PRO A 23 -16.98 4.62 4.98
CA PRO A 23 -16.83 5.84 5.77
C PRO A 23 -15.55 5.89 6.62
N ALA A 24 -14.80 4.79 6.71
CA ALA A 24 -13.58 4.65 7.52
C ALA A 24 -12.40 4.15 6.66
N GLN A 25 -12.28 4.67 5.43
CA GLN A 25 -11.24 4.27 4.47
C GLN A 25 -9.84 4.17 5.06
N ALA A 26 -9.41 5.13 5.88
CA ALA A 26 -8.08 5.10 6.47
C ALA A 26 -7.88 3.88 7.38
N GLN A 27 -8.91 3.48 8.14
CA GLN A 27 -8.84 2.31 9.02
C GLN A 27 -8.79 1.01 8.20
N SER A 28 -9.66 0.89 7.20
CA SER A 28 -9.68 -0.25 6.28
C SER A 28 -8.38 -0.38 5.49
N ALA A 29 -7.81 0.75 5.06
CA ALA A 29 -6.50 0.81 4.41
C ALA A 29 -5.39 0.40 5.38
N ALA A 30 -5.46 0.78 6.66
CA ALA A 30 -4.49 0.35 7.67
C ALA A 30 -4.47 -1.18 7.82
N SER A 31 -5.64 -1.81 8.00
CA SER A 31 -5.75 -3.28 8.08
C SER A 31 -5.25 -4.01 6.83
N MET A 32 -5.40 -3.36 5.67
CA MET A 32 -4.94 -3.87 4.38
C MET A 32 -3.42 -3.79 4.23
N LEU A 33 -2.80 -2.76 4.82
CA LEU A 33 -1.36 -2.54 4.74
C LEU A 33 -0.56 -3.30 5.81
N GLU A 34 -1.24 -3.81 6.82
CA GLU A 34 -0.63 -4.56 7.91
C GLU A 34 0.00 -5.87 7.42
N GLY A 35 1.25 -6.12 7.82
CA GLY A 35 2.00 -7.33 7.44
C GLY A 35 2.65 -7.31 6.06
N ILE A 36 2.62 -6.19 5.33
CA ILE A 36 3.36 -6.04 4.07
C ILE A 36 4.84 -5.80 4.35
N ASP A 37 5.69 -6.57 3.68
CA ASP A 37 7.14 -6.39 3.77
C ASP A 37 7.57 -5.00 3.29
N GLY A 38 8.33 -4.31 4.13
CA GLY A 38 8.75 -2.93 3.90
C GLY A 38 7.91 -1.89 4.64
N ILE A 39 6.69 -2.24 5.06
CA ILE A 39 5.87 -1.37 5.91
C ILE A 39 6.21 -1.69 7.37
N LEU A 40 6.63 -0.66 8.11
CA LEU A 40 7.04 -0.79 9.51
C LEU A 40 5.89 -0.48 10.47
N GLU A 41 5.07 0.51 10.13
CA GLU A 41 3.97 0.96 10.97
C GLU A 41 2.89 1.63 10.13
N VAL A 42 1.64 1.39 10.49
CA VAL A 42 0.49 2.01 9.85
C VAL A 42 -0.49 2.46 10.92
N HIS A 43 -0.90 3.72 10.86
CA HIS A 43 -1.79 4.30 11.84
C HIS A 43 -2.85 5.19 11.17
N ALA A 44 -4.12 4.89 11.39
CA ALA A 44 -5.22 5.73 10.97
C ALA A 44 -5.43 6.84 12.01
N GLU A 45 -4.92 8.04 11.73
CA GLU A 45 -5.06 9.21 12.60
C GLU A 45 -6.51 9.72 12.63
N THR A 46 -7.17 9.70 11.47
CA THR A 46 -8.59 10.02 11.33
C THR A 46 -9.23 9.08 10.31
N ARG A 47 -10.54 9.19 10.09
CA ARG A 47 -11.25 8.38 9.06
C ARG A 47 -10.70 8.55 7.64
N LEU A 48 -10.02 9.66 7.37
CA LEU A 48 -9.51 10.03 6.04
C LEU A 48 -8.00 10.27 6.00
N LEU A 49 -7.30 10.12 7.13
CA LEU A 49 -5.87 10.37 7.22
C LEU A 49 -5.16 9.13 7.75
N LEU A 50 -4.28 8.59 6.91
CA LEU A 50 -3.45 7.44 7.22
C LEU A 50 -1.99 7.86 7.28
N LYS A 51 -1.31 7.54 8.37
CA LYS A 51 0.13 7.68 8.52
C LYS A 51 0.78 6.34 8.25
N VAL A 52 1.78 6.32 7.38
CA VAL A 52 2.52 5.12 7.02
C VAL A 52 4.00 5.35 7.23
N ARG A 53 4.63 4.47 8.00
CA ARG A 53 6.08 4.40 8.19
C ARG A 53 6.61 3.19 7.44
N TYR A 54 7.56 3.38 6.53
CA TYR A 54 8.04 2.31 5.65
C TYR A 54 9.50 2.50 5.24
N HIS A 55 10.13 1.43 4.79
CA HIS A 55 11.50 1.40 4.32
C HIS A 55 11.54 1.60 2.79
N VAL A 56 12.07 2.73 2.35
CA VAL A 56 12.00 3.19 0.95
C VAL A 56 12.62 2.22 -0.06
N LEU A 57 13.63 1.43 0.32
CA LEU A 57 14.23 0.42 -0.57
C LEU A 57 13.35 -0.83 -0.75
N LYS A 58 12.45 -1.12 0.20
CA LYS A 58 11.55 -2.28 0.11
C LYS A 58 10.22 -1.93 -0.57
N VAL A 59 9.71 -0.73 -0.26
CA VAL A 59 8.45 -0.23 -0.80
C VAL A 59 8.50 1.29 -0.96
N SER A 60 7.98 1.81 -2.08
CA SER A 60 7.83 3.26 -2.31
C SER A 60 6.43 3.77 -1.98
N LEU A 61 6.28 5.09 -1.74
CA LEU A 61 4.96 5.68 -1.56
C LEU A 61 4.04 5.41 -2.75
N GLU A 62 4.59 5.47 -3.96
CA GLU A 62 3.84 5.24 -5.20
C GLU A 62 3.28 3.83 -5.26
N GLN A 63 4.07 2.82 -4.88
CA GLN A 63 3.59 1.43 -4.81
C GLN A 63 2.47 1.25 -3.79
N ILE A 64 2.58 1.90 -2.62
CA ILE A 64 1.54 1.87 -1.58
C ILE A 64 0.25 2.52 -2.10
N GLU A 65 0.33 3.74 -2.64
CA GLU A 65 -0.84 4.45 -3.15
C GLU A 65 -1.50 3.72 -4.33
N THR A 66 -0.69 3.19 -5.26
CA THR A 66 -1.19 2.43 -6.42
C THR A 66 -1.95 1.20 -5.96
N ALA A 67 -1.40 0.45 -5.01
CA ALA A 67 -2.05 -0.73 -4.50
C ALA A 67 -3.32 -0.40 -3.69
N LEU A 68 -3.37 0.73 -2.96
CA LEU A 68 -4.60 1.22 -2.34
C LEU A 68 -5.67 1.57 -3.38
N ILE A 69 -5.29 2.25 -4.47
CA ILE A 69 -6.19 2.59 -5.58
C ILE A 69 -6.73 1.31 -6.23
N ASP A 70 -5.85 0.34 -6.52
CA ASP A 70 -6.21 -0.96 -7.08
C ASP A 70 -7.16 -1.75 -6.17
N CYS A 71 -7.06 -1.55 -4.86
CA CYS A 71 -7.96 -2.13 -3.88
C CYS A 71 -9.35 -1.45 -3.83
N GLY A 72 -9.51 -0.33 -4.53
CA GLY A 72 -10.74 0.45 -4.62
C GLY A 72 -10.81 1.65 -3.69
N PHE A 73 -9.73 2.03 -2.99
CA PHE A 73 -9.72 3.22 -2.15
C PHE A 73 -9.57 4.49 -2.98
N HIS A 74 -10.18 5.59 -2.53
CA HIS A 74 -10.13 6.86 -3.22
C HIS A 74 -9.25 7.86 -2.48
N LEU A 75 -8.07 8.15 -3.02
CA LEU A 75 -7.17 9.15 -2.48
C LEU A 75 -7.65 10.57 -2.83
N SER A 76 -7.29 11.54 -2.00
CA SER A 76 -7.63 12.95 -2.19
C SER A 76 -6.98 13.50 -3.45
N SER A 77 -7.76 14.15 -4.31
CA SER A 77 -7.29 14.74 -5.56
C SER A 77 -7.00 16.25 -5.47
N LYS A 78 -7.03 16.82 -4.25
CA LYS A 78 -6.70 18.24 -4.03
C LYS A 78 -5.28 18.52 -4.52
N LEU A 79 -5.10 19.65 -5.21
CA LEU A 79 -3.86 19.99 -5.91
C LEU A 79 -2.62 19.89 -5.01
N ILE A 80 -2.72 20.39 -3.77
CA ILE A 80 -1.61 20.36 -2.80
C ILE A 80 -1.09 18.94 -2.54
N TYR A 81 -1.99 17.95 -2.42
CA TYR A 81 -1.60 16.56 -2.20
C TYR A 81 -1.01 15.93 -3.46
N LYS A 82 -1.51 16.28 -4.64
CA LYS A 82 -0.93 15.81 -5.91
C LYS A 82 0.51 16.29 -6.10
N VAL A 83 0.79 17.56 -5.79
CA VAL A 83 2.14 18.14 -5.87
C VAL A 83 3.07 17.49 -4.84
N ALA A 84 2.60 17.33 -3.59
CA ALA A 84 3.38 16.64 -2.55
C ALA A 84 3.74 15.21 -2.94
N ARG A 85 2.78 14.44 -3.46
CA ARG A 85 3.01 13.08 -3.97
C ARG A 85 4.02 13.04 -5.11
N ALA A 86 3.88 13.92 -6.10
CA ALA A 86 4.82 13.97 -7.22
C ALA A 86 6.26 14.22 -6.73
N LEU A 87 6.44 15.09 -5.73
CA LEU A 87 7.74 15.34 -5.11
C LEU A 87 8.25 14.11 -4.35
N TYR A 88 7.41 13.44 -3.56
CA TYR A 88 7.79 12.22 -2.86
C TYR A 88 8.17 11.10 -3.82
N TYR A 89 7.40 10.87 -4.89
CA TYR A 89 7.69 9.83 -5.88
C TYR A 89 9.03 10.09 -6.55
N TYR A 90 9.27 11.33 -6.98
CA TYR A 90 10.53 11.68 -7.61
C TYR A 90 11.72 11.49 -6.65
N THR A 91 11.63 12.00 -5.43
CA THR A 91 12.73 11.92 -4.46
C THR A 91 13.02 10.48 -4.02
N GLU A 92 11.98 9.67 -3.80
CA GLU A 92 12.11 8.27 -3.41
C GLU A 92 12.64 7.41 -4.55
N GLU A 93 12.21 7.62 -5.79
CA GLU A 93 12.74 6.90 -6.95
C GLU A 93 14.23 7.21 -7.18
N ASN A 94 14.63 8.48 -7.08
CA ASN A 94 16.05 8.85 -7.16
C ASN A 94 16.85 8.23 -6.01
N GLN A 95 16.32 8.21 -4.78
CA GLN A 95 16.99 7.59 -3.64
C GLN A 95 17.18 6.09 -3.87
N ARG A 96 16.14 5.39 -4.34
CA ARG A 96 16.20 3.96 -4.65
C ARG A 96 17.22 3.67 -5.76
N ALA A 97 17.20 4.44 -6.85
CA ALA A 97 18.15 4.31 -7.95
C ALA A 97 19.60 4.51 -7.49
N ASN A 98 19.86 5.53 -6.66
CA ASN A 98 21.20 5.79 -6.12
C ASN A 98 21.69 4.68 -5.18
N ASN A 99 20.78 3.96 -4.53
CA ASN A 99 21.09 2.81 -3.69
C ASN A 99 21.13 1.47 -4.46
N GLY A 100 21.08 1.51 -5.79
CA GLY A 100 21.18 0.32 -6.65
C GLY A 100 19.91 -0.54 -6.69
N CYS A 101 18.77 -0.05 -6.17
CA CYS A 101 17.48 -0.71 -6.35
C CYS A 101 16.91 -0.35 -7.73
N SER A 102 16.78 -1.34 -8.62
CA SER A 102 16.05 -1.16 -9.88
C SER A 102 14.53 -1.24 -9.64
N SER A 103 13.76 -0.54 -10.47
CA SER A 103 12.30 -0.40 -10.37
C SER A 103 11.51 -1.69 -10.64
N GLU A 104 12.19 -2.82 -10.88
CA GLU A 104 11.59 -4.10 -11.29
C GLU A 104 11.12 -4.98 -10.11
N ASP A 105 11.35 -4.55 -8.87
CA ASP A 105 10.98 -5.32 -7.67
C ASP A 105 9.48 -5.15 -7.34
N HIS A 106 8.62 -5.77 -8.16
CA HIS A 106 7.15 -5.72 -8.11
C HIS A 106 6.51 -6.51 -6.94
N ASN A 107 7.26 -6.83 -5.89
CA ASN A 107 6.81 -7.75 -4.85
C ASN A 107 5.70 -7.14 -3.96
N CYS A 108 5.75 -5.84 -3.70
CA CYS A 108 4.82 -5.16 -2.80
C CYS A 108 3.37 -5.18 -3.31
N THR A 109 3.14 -4.75 -4.56
CA THR A 109 1.80 -4.72 -5.16
C THR A 109 1.17 -6.11 -5.17
N ARG A 110 1.92 -7.14 -5.55
CA ARG A 110 1.45 -8.53 -5.54
C ARG A 110 1.03 -9.00 -4.13
N LYS A 111 1.80 -8.68 -3.09
CA LYS A 111 1.47 -9.01 -1.70
C LYS A 111 0.18 -8.33 -1.23
N ILE A 112 -0.04 -7.06 -1.59
CA ILE A 112 -1.26 -6.32 -1.27
C ILE A 112 -2.49 -6.96 -1.93
N PHE A 113 -2.37 -7.33 -3.21
CA PHE A 113 -3.43 -8.06 -3.91
C PHE A 113 -3.75 -9.40 -3.25
N ILE A 114 -2.73 -10.18 -2.85
CA ILE A 114 -2.93 -11.46 -2.14
C ILE A 114 -3.66 -11.23 -0.82
N ASN A 115 -3.24 -10.25 -0.02
CA ASN A 115 -3.84 -9.94 1.28
C ASN A 115 -5.32 -9.54 1.11
N ARG A 116 -5.64 -8.64 0.16
CA ARG A 116 -7.04 -8.29 -0.13
C ARG A 116 -7.87 -9.47 -0.60
N TYR A 117 -7.29 -10.30 -1.46
CA TYR A 117 -7.95 -11.49 -1.95
C TYR A 117 -8.28 -12.42 -0.79
N GLN A 118 -7.37 -12.63 0.16
CA GLN A 118 -7.65 -13.46 1.34
C GLN A 118 -8.75 -12.88 2.24
N GLN A 119 -8.83 -11.55 2.37
CA GLN A 119 -9.82 -10.88 3.21
C GLN A 119 -11.23 -10.79 2.58
N LYS A 120 -11.38 -10.97 1.26
CA LYS A 120 -12.69 -10.96 0.58
C LYS A 120 -13.39 -12.30 0.71
N THR A 121 -14.66 -12.29 1.09
CA THR A 121 -15.55 -13.47 1.03
C THR A 121 -15.89 -13.78 -0.43
N HIS A 122 -15.21 -14.75 -1.03
CA HIS A 122 -15.44 -15.12 -2.44
C HIS A 122 -16.55 -16.16 -2.57
N GLY A 123 -17.59 -15.86 -3.36
CA GLY A 123 -18.61 -16.84 -3.76
C GLY A 123 -18.12 -17.91 -4.77
N CYS A 124 -16.90 -17.75 -5.30
CA CYS A 124 -16.27 -18.67 -6.25
C CYS A 124 -15.21 -19.59 -5.62
N ALA A 125 -14.99 -19.52 -4.30
CA ALA A 125 -14.16 -20.51 -3.63
C ALA A 125 -14.94 -21.83 -3.60
N ASP A 126 -14.68 -22.71 -4.57
CA ASP A 126 -15.34 -24.02 -4.65
C ASP A 126 -15.04 -24.82 -3.36
N PRO A 127 -16.02 -25.01 -2.47
CA PRO A 127 -15.81 -25.68 -1.18
C PRO A 127 -15.63 -27.18 -1.33
N ARG A 128 -15.76 -27.73 -2.56
CA ARG A 128 -15.66 -29.17 -2.78
C ARG A 128 -14.21 -29.64 -2.61
N PRO A 129 -14.02 -30.80 -1.96
CA PRO A 129 -12.69 -31.38 -1.77
C PRO A 129 -12.05 -31.75 -3.11
N GLU A 130 -10.72 -31.70 -3.16
CA GLU A 130 -9.93 -31.74 -4.39
C GLU A 130 -10.25 -32.94 -5.32
N HIS A 131 -10.57 -34.09 -4.72
CA HIS A 131 -10.89 -35.32 -5.43
C HIS A 131 -12.19 -35.25 -6.25
N TRP A 132 -13.10 -34.30 -5.98
CA TRP A 132 -14.34 -34.14 -6.76
C TRP A 132 -14.19 -33.23 -7.97
N ARG A 133 -13.06 -32.52 -8.11
CA ARG A 133 -12.83 -31.57 -9.22
C ARG A 133 -12.43 -32.25 -10.54
N LYS A 134 -12.01 -33.52 -10.50
CA LYS A 134 -11.52 -34.27 -11.67
C LYS A 134 -12.62 -35.02 -12.46
N TYR A 135 -13.87 -34.93 -12.02
CA TYR A 135 -14.98 -35.74 -12.55
C TYR A 135 -16.05 -34.90 -13.28
N LEU A 136 -15.70 -33.67 -13.68
CA LEU A 136 -16.48 -32.75 -14.52
C LEU A 136 -15.66 -32.39 -15.75
#